data_AF-A0A848P078-F1
#
_entry.id   AF-A0A848P078-F1
#
_cell.length_a   1.000
_cell.length_b   1.000
_cell.length_c   1.000
_cell.angle_alpha   90.00
_cell.angle_beta   90.00
_cell.angle_gamma   90.00
#
_symmetry.space_group_name_H-M   'P 1'
#
loop_
_entity.id
_entity.type
_entity.pdbx_description
1 polymer ?
#
loop_
_entity_poly.entity_id
_entity_poly.type
_entity_poly.pdbx_seq_one_letter_code
_entity_poly.pdbx_strand_id
1 'polypeptide(L)'
;MKSPSTLAFVLRWHGLEFIGGLVALILGLLGLLNFKPDPPGLAFQSLPDMLGIWPYMLCMAVGAFMTVRAWRRGSSLRNGG
;
A
#
# COMPACT_ATOMS: atom_id res chain seq x y z
N MET A 1 16.70 8.08 29.05
CA MET A 1 15.58 8.20 28.08
C MET A 1 15.84 7.21 26.95
N LYS A 2 14.89 6.32 26.62
CA LYS A 2 15.07 5.37 25.50
C LYS A 2 15.06 6.15 24.19
N SER A 3 16.03 5.89 23.31
CA SER A 3 16.09 6.50 21.98
C SER A 3 14.77 6.25 21.24
N PRO A 4 14.17 7.25 20.58
CA PRO A 4 12.92 7.05 19.86
C PRO A 4 13.10 5.97 18.78
N SER A 5 12.14 5.07 18.65
CA SER A 5 12.19 3.99 17.66
C SER A 5 12.09 4.55 16.23
N THR A 6 12.61 3.84 15.24
CA THR A 6 12.47 4.22 13.82
C THR A 6 11.01 4.41 13.43
N LEU A 7 10.11 3.58 13.98
CA LEU A 7 8.67 3.72 13.79
C LEU A 7 8.16 5.08 14.30
N ALA A 8 8.64 5.56 15.45
CA ALA A 8 8.23 6.87 15.98
C ALA A 8 8.69 8.02 15.06
N PHE A 9 9.87 7.93 14.45
CA PHE A 9 10.34 8.90 13.45
C PHE A 9 9.54 8.85 12.15
N VAL A 10 9.28 7.64 11.63
CA VAL A 10 8.45 7.43 10.43
C VAL A 10 7.06 8.00 10.66
N LEU A 11 6.41 7.68 11.79
CA LEU A 11 5.06 8.16 12.10
C LEU A 11 5.03 9.68 12.31
N ARG A 12 6.10 10.28 12.87
CA ARG A 12 6.17 11.72 13.10
C ARG A 12 6.30 12.53 11.81
N TRP A 13 7.11 12.08 10.84
CA TRP A 13 7.46 12.87 9.66
C TRP A 13 6.85 12.35 8.36
N HIS A 14 6.64 11.04 8.25
CA HIS A 14 6.11 10.36 7.06
C HIS A 14 4.89 9.49 7.39
N GLY A 15 4.19 9.77 8.49
CA GLY A 15 3.12 8.92 9.01
C GLY A 15 1.97 8.75 8.02
N LEU A 16 1.55 9.83 7.35
CA LEU A 16 0.49 9.76 6.33
C LEU A 16 0.89 8.94 5.10
N GLU A 17 2.12 9.10 4.59
CA GLU A 17 2.64 8.29 3.48
C GLU A 17 2.75 6.81 3.88
N PHE A 18 3.21 6.54 5.10
CA PHE A 18 3.38 5.19 5.63
C PHE A 18 2.04 4.48 5.87
N ILE A 19 1.09 5.13 6.53
CA ILE A 19 -0.24 4.59 6.79
C ILE A 19 -1.02 4.45 5.48
N GLY A 20 -0.97 5.44 4.60
CA GLY A 20 -1.61 5.38 3.28
C GLY A 20 -1.06 4.22 2.44
N GLY A 21 0.27 4.02 2.44
CA GLY A 21 0.92 2.88 1.80
C GLY A 21 0.47 1.53 2.38
N LEU A 22 0.38 1.44 3.71
CA LEU A 22 -0.10 0.23 4.40
C LEU A 22 -1.57 -0.08 4.05
N VAL A 23 -2.43 0.93 4.06
CA VAL A 23 -3.85 0.79 3.69
C VAL A 23 -3.98 0.33 2.24
N ALA A 24 -3.26 0.96 1.30
CA ALA A 24 -3.26 0.56 -0.10
C ALA A 24 -2.73 -0.89 -0.29
N LEU A 25 -1.68 -1.26 0.44
CA LEU A 25 -1.14 -2.61 0.42
C LEU A 25 -2.17 -3.64 0.90
N ILE A 26 -2.84 -3.37 2.02
CA ILE A 26 -3.87 -4.25 2.59
C ILE A 26 -5.06 -4.35 1.65
N LEU A 27 -5.56 -3.24 1.11
CA LEU A 27 -6.69 -3.24 0.18
C LEU A 27 -6.36 -3.96 -1.13
N GLY A 28 -5.15 -3.79 -1.66
CA GLY A 28 -4.66 -4.53 -2.83
C GLY A 28 -4.58 -6.04 -2.55
N LEU A 29 -4.04 -6.44 -1.40
CA LEU A 29 -3.96 -7.84 -0.99
C LEU A 29 -5.35 -8.45 -0.77
N LEU A 30 -6.25 -7.75 -0.09
CA LEU A 30 -7.63 -8.19 0.09
C LEU A 30 -8.35 -8.33 -1.26
N GLY A 31 -8.14 -7.38 -2.18
CA GLY A 31 -8.68 -7.44 -3.53
C GLY A 31 -8.16 -8.65 -4.30
N LEU A 32 -6.86 -8.96 -4.22
CA LEU A 32 -6.28 -10.16 -4.84
C LEU A 32 -6.83 -11.47 -4.26
N LEU A 33 -6.92 -11.58 -2.93
CA LEU A 33 -7.42 -12.78 -2.26
C LEU A 33 -8.91 -13.03 -2.52
N ASN A 34 -9.69 -11.97 -2.74
CA ASN A 34 -11.12 -12.05 -3.03
C ASN A 34 -11.44 -11.95 -4.53
N PHE A 35 -10.43 -11.83 -5.39
CA PHE A 35 -10.64 -11.71 -6.83
C PHE A 35 -11.28 -12.99 -7.38
N LYS A 36 -12.46 -12.85 -7.96
CA LYS A 36 -13.14 -13.90 -8.71
C LYS A 36 -13.41 -13.35 -10.11
N PRO A 37 -12.95 -14.03 -11.18
CA PRO A 37 -13.30 -13.64 -12.53
C PRO A 37 -14.82 -13.74 -12.69
N ASP A 38 -15.46 -12.68 -13.16
CA ASP A 38 -16.89 -12.70 -13.42
C ASP A 38 -17.25 -13.67 -14.55
N PRO A 39 -18.45 -14.28 -14.50
CA PRO A 39 -18.93 -15.11 -15.59
C PRO A 39 -19.11 -14.27 -16.88
N PRO A 40 -18.72 -14.81 -18.04
CA PRO A 40 -18.84 -14.07 -19.30
C PRO A 40 -20.32 -13.77 -19.61
N GLY A 41 -20.61 -12.52 -20.03
CA GLY A 41 -21.91 -12.14 -20.60
C GLY A 41 -22.73 -11.08 -19.85
N LEU A 42 -22.18 -10.39 -18.84
CA LEU A 42 -22.88 -9.29 -18.17
C LEU A 42 -22.93 -8.03 -19.04
N ALA A 43 -24.10 -7.40 -19.15
CA ALA A 43 -24.33 -6.18 -19.94
C ALA A 43 -23.65 -4.93 -19.37
N PHE A 44 -23.31 -4.95 -18.08
CA PHE A 44 -22.51 -3.94 -17.39
C PHE A 44 -21.35 -4.65 -16.68
N GLN A 45 -20.12 -4.25 -17.01
CA GLN A 45 -18.90 -4.67 -16.31
C GLN A 45 -18.40 -3.52 -15.46
N SER A 46 -18.04 -3.77 -14.21
CA SER A 46 -17.41 -2.74 -13.39
C SER A 46 -15.97 -2.48 -13.89
N LEU A 47 -15.44 -1.29 -13.62
CA LEU A 47 -14.06 -0.91 -13.99
C LEU A 47 -13.00 -1.94 -13.51
N PRO A 48 -13.10 -2.47 -12.27
CA PRO A 48 -12.31 -3.62 -11.83
C PRO A 48 -12.49 -4.87 -12.70
N ASP A 49 -13.69 -5.18 -13.16
CA ASP A 49 -13.95 -6.37 -13.98
C ASP A 49 -13.35 -6.22 -15.38
N MET A 50 -13.42 -5.00 -15.96
CA MET A 50 -12.80 -4.70 -17.26
C MET A 50 -11.27 -4.78 -17.21
N LEU A 51 -10.67 -4.33 -16.10
CA LEU A 51 -9.22 -4.32 -15.89
C LEU A 51 -8.70 -5.63 -15.27
N GLY A 52 -9.60 -6.53 -14.86
CA GLY A 52 -9.30 -7.81 -14.25
C GLY A 52 -8.47 -7.66 -12.96
N ILE A 53 -7.42 -8.47 -12.84
CA ILE A 53 -6.60 -8.54 -11.62
C ILE A 53 -5.63 -7.35 -11.45
N TRP A 54 -5.38 -6.60 -12.54
CA TRP A 54 -4.33 -5.59 -12.61
C TRP A 54 -4.48 -4.44 -11.60
N PRO A 55 -5.67 -3.86 -11.36
CA PRO A 55 -5.82 -2.76 -10.39
C PRO A 55 -5.39 -3.17 -8.98
N TYR A 56 -5.68 -4.41 -8.57
CA TYR A 56 -5.28 -4.93 -7.26
C TYR A 56 -3.78 -5.15 -7.18
N MET A 57 -3.16 -5.70 -8.23
CA MET A 57 -1.71 -5.85 -8.31
C MET A 57 -0.98 -4.49 -8.26
N LEU A 58 -1.47 -3.51 -9.02
CA LEU A 58 -0.89 -2.16 -9.04
C LEU A 58 -1.07 -1.46 -7.69
N CYS A 59 -2.26 -1.57 -7.09
CA CYS A 59 -2.54 -1.01 -5.75
C CYS A 59 -1.59 -1.63 -4.71
N MET A 60 -1.39 -2.94 -4.74
CA MET A 60 -0.48 -3.65 -3.84
C MET A 60 0.98 -3.20 -4.05
N ALA A 61 1.43 -3.09 -5.29
CA ALA A 61 2.79 -2.64 -5.63
C ALA A 61 3.05 -1.19 -5.20
N VAL A 62 2.09 -0.29 -5.45
CA VAL A 62 2.17 1.12 -5.01
C VAL A 62 2.16 1.23 -3.49
N GLY A 63 1.28 0.48 -2.81
CA GLY A 63 1.22 0.43 -1.35
C GLY A 63 2.52 -0.04 -0.71
N ALA A 64 3.11 -1.12 -1.25
CA ALA A 64 4.42 -1.62 -0.82
C ALA A 64 5.51 -0.55 -1.02
N PHE A 65 5.55 0.07 -2.20
CA PHE A 65 6.55 1.09 -2.53
C PHE A 65 6.46 2.30 -1.60
N MET A 66 5.26 2.85 -1.37
CA MET A 66 5.05 3.99 -0.49
C MET A 66 5.45 3.68 0.94
N THR A 67 5.06 2.51 1.45
CA THR A 67 5.41 2.04 2.81
C THR A 67 6.94 1.93 2.98
N VAL A 68 7.62 1.27 2.03
CA VAL A 68 9.07 1.09 2.05
C VAL A 68 9.80 2.44 1.91
N ARG A 69 9.33 3.32 1.03
CA ARG A 69 9.90 4.65 0.83
C ARG A 69 9.79 5.50 2.10
N ALA A 70 8.63 5.54 2.74
CA ALA A 70 8.40 6.25 3.99
C ALA A 70 9.29 5.68 5.12
N TRP A 71 9.41 4.35 5.19
CA TRP A 71 10.28 3.67 6.15
C TRP A 71 11.75 4.04 5.96
N ARG A 72 12.25 4.00 4.73
CA ARG A 72 13.63 4.38 4.39
C ARG A 72 13.92 5.83 4.78
N ARG A 73 13.01 6.76 4.47
CA ARG A 73 13.14 8.18 4.84
C ARG A 73 13.16 8.38 6.36
N GLY A 74 12.24 7.77 7.09
CA GLY A 74 12.22 7.86 8.55
C GLY A 74 13.42 7.18 9.21
N SER A 75 13.96 6.10 8.64
CA SER A 75 15.20 5.49 9.09
C SER A 75 16.43 6.36 8.83
N SER A 76 16.47 7.05 7.69
CA SER A 76 17.55 8.00 7.35
C SER A 76 17.58 9.17 8.33
N LEU A 77 16.41 9.72 8.67
CA LEU A 77 16.27 10.80 9.65
C LEU A 77 16.76 10.40 11.05
N ARG A 78 16.58 9.14 11.44
CA ARG A 78 17.11 8.63 12.72
C ARG A 78 18.64 8.49 12.69
N ASN A 79 19.19 8.05 11.57
CA ASN A 79 20.62 7.73 11.45
C ASN A 79 21.48 8.95 11.07
N GLY A 80 20.89 10.15 11.03
CA GLY A 80 21.61 11.39 10.71
C GLY A 80 22.04 11.48 9.25
N GLY A 81 21.22 10.92 8.35
CA GLY A 81 21.50 10.89 6.91
C GLY A 81 21.66 12.27 6.27
#